data_AF-A0A506V7W5-F1
#
_entry.id   AF-A0A506V7W5-F1
#
_cell.length_a   1.000
_cell.length_b   1.000
_cell.length_c   1.000
_cell.angle_alpha   90.00
_cell.angle_beta   90.00
_cell.angle_gamma   90.00
#
_symmetry.space_group_name_H-M   'P 1'
#
loop_
_entity.id
_entity.type
_entity.pdbx_description
1 polymer ?
#
loop_
_entity_poly.entity_id
_entity_poly.type
_entity_poly.pdbx_seq_one_letter_code
_entity_poly.pdbx_strand_id
1 'polypeptide(L)'
;MPASAVFKVLHALVTVALLVVVIGFVWLTGGDAKADDVYQGSHQVSPDLWLYTTKNSSGNATVPIVYRYYLSQQLSGSPDQITKVLHDQMPFLTGTGSISAITRDGDRVAVAYSGRVYSLDPTATYENAGKPVTVQLTYNIQ
;
A
#
# COMPACT_ATOMS: atom_id res chain seq x y z
N MET A 1 52.21 -15.25 -15.62
CA MET A 1 50.79 -15.65 -15.58
C MET A 1 49.99 -14.57 -16.31
N PRO A 2 49.14 -14.91 -17.30
CA PRO A 2 48.60 -13.90 -18.20
C PRO A 2 47.60 -13.00 -17.45
N ALA A 3 47.83 -11.68 -17.50
CA ALA A 3 47.04 -10.69 -16.76
C ALA A 3 45.52 -10.83 -16.98
N SER A 4 45.09 -11.33 -18.14
CA SER A 4 43.69 -11.60 -18.48
C SER A 4 43.00 -12.63 -17.57
N ALA A 5 43.74 -13.63 -17.07
CA ALA A 5 43.20 -14.61 -16.12
C ALA A 5 42.93 -13.97 -14.76
N VAL A 6 43.81 -13.07 -14.32
CA VAL A 6 43.67 -12.34 -13.05
C VAL A 6 42.48 -11.38 -13.10
N PHE A 7 42.32 -10.64 -14.19
CA PHE A 7 41.14 -9.77 -14.38
C PHE A 7 39.83 -10.56 -14.40
N LYS A 8 39.81 -11.74 -15.02
CA LYS A 8 38.61 -12.60 -15.07
C LYS A 8 38.25 -13.17 -13.69
N VAL A 9 39.26 -13.59 -12.92
CA VAL A 9 39.07 -14.10 -11.54
C VAL A 9 38.63 -12.97 -10.61
N LEU A 10 39.26 -11.80 -10.70
CA LEU A 10 38.90 -10.62 -9.90
C LEU A 10 37.47 -10.20 -10.19
N HIS A 11 37.09 -10.13 -11.47
CA HIS A 11 35.73 -9.80 -11.87
C HIS A 11 34.73 -10.83 -11.35
N ALA A 12 35.02 -12.14 -11.48
CA ALA A 12 34.16 -13.19 -10.94
C ALA A 12 33.98 -13.07 -9.42
N LEU A 13 35.05 -12.78 -8.68
CA LEU A 13 35.00 -12.54 -7.23
C LEU A 13 34.12 -11.36 -6.86
N VAL A 14 34.28 -10.23 -7.56
CA VAL A 14 33.47 -9.01 -7.34
C VAL A 14 32.00 -9.27 -7.64
N THR A 15 31.70 -9.97 -8.74
CA THR A 15 30.32 -10.31 -9.10
C THR A 15 29.66 -11.25 -8.10
N VAL A 16 30.39 -12.25 -7.59
CA VAL A 16 29.88 -13.13 -6.52
C VAL A 16 29.67 -12.35 -5.22
N ALA A 17 30.61 -11.49 -4.84
CA ALA A 17 30.46 -10.65 -3.65
C ALA A 17 29.24 -9.73 -3.76
N LEU A 18 29.05 -9.08 -4.92
CA LEU A 18 27.89 -8.24 -5.19
C LEU A 18 26.58 -9.05 -5.11
N LEU A 19 26.56 -10.26 -5.68
CA LEU A 19 25.37 -11.13 -5.63
C LEU A 19 24.99 -11.47 -4.18
N VAL A 20 25.96 -11.80 -3.33
CA VAL A 20 25.73 -12.06 -1.90
C VAL A 20 25.18 -10.82 -1.20
N VAL A 21 25.72 -9.63 -1.48
CA VAL A 21 25.23 -8.37 -0.92
C VAL A 21 23.78 -8.10 -1.35
N VAL A 22 23.46 -8.28 -2.63
CA VAL A 22 22.10 -8.07 -3.14
C VAL A 22 21.11 -9.05 -2.52
N ILE A 23 21.46 -10.34 -2.44
CA ILE A 23 20.61 -11.34 -1.78
C ILE A 23 20.42 -10.97 -0.31
N GLY A 24 21.50 -10.68 0.42
CA GLY A 24 21.40 -10.26 1.82
C GLY A 24 20.55 -9.01 2.01
N PHE A 25 20.69 -8.02 1.13
CA PHE A 25 19.88 -6.81 1.16
C PHE A 25 18.40 -7.12 0.94
N VAL A 26 18.04 -7.91 -0.09
CA VAL A 26 16.65 -8.32 -0.36
C VAL A 26 16.04 -9.06 0.83
N TRP A 27 16.79 -9.96 1.47
CA TRP A 27 16.33 -10.68 2.65
C TRP A 27 16.10 -9.76 3.87
N LEU A 28 16.94 -8.74 4.05
CA LEU A 28 16.83 -7.80 5.17
C LEU A 28 15.73 -6.74 4.95
N THR A 29 15.45 -6.37 3.70
CA THR A 29 14.47 -5.32 3.37
C THR A 29 13.13 -5.86 2.89
N GLY A 30 13.02 -7.16 2.59
CA GLY A 30 11.82 -7.80 2.02
C GLY A 30 10.67 -7.99 3.00
N GLY A 31 10.68 -7.31 4.15
CA GLY A 31 9.58 -7.33 5.11
C GLY A 31 8.31 -6.74 4.49
N ASP A 32 7.20 -7.44 4.65
CA ASP A 32 5.91 -7.01 4.16
C ASP A 32 5.30 -5.99 5.13
N ALA A 33 5.35 -4.72 4.74
CA ALA A 33 4.86 -3.59 5.55
C ALA A 33 3.35 -3.60 5.81
N LYS A 34 2.59 -4.53 5.20
CA LYS A 34 1.16 -4.72 5.38
C LYS A 34 0.82 -6.06 6.04
N ALA A 35 1.81 -6.86 6.44
CA ALA A 35 1.58 -8.21 6.98
C ALA A 35 0.72 -8.21 8.26
N ASP A 36 0.86 -7.17 9.08
CA ASP A 36 0.13 -7.01 10.34
C ASP A 36 -1.05 -6.03 10.23
N ASP A 37 -1.51 -5.74 9.01
CA ASP A 37 -2.69 -4.92 8.81
C ASP A 37 -3.93 -5.67 9.33
N VAL A 38 -4.75 -4.96 10.12
CA VAL A 38 -6.03 -5.47 10.62
C VAL A 38 -7.16 -4.64 10.01
N TYR A 39 -8.18 -5.33 9.49
CA TYR A 39 -9.39 -4.67 8.99
C TYR A 39 -10.12 -3.91 10.10
N GLN A 40 -10.40 -2.63 9.86
CA GLN A 40 -11.08 -1.76 10.82
C GLN A 40 -12.55 -1.53 10.49
N GLY A 41 -12.89 -1.53 9.20
CA GLY A 41 -14.26 -1.26 8.78
C GLY A 41 -14.36 -0.82 7.32
N SER A 42 -15.61 -0.75 6.87
CA SER A 42 -15.99 -0.29 5.55
C SER A 42 -17.13 0.72 5.63
N HIS A 43 -17.16 1.63 4.67
CA HIS A 43 -18.19 2.64 4.54
C HIS A 43 -18.62 2.76 3.08
N GLN A 44 -19.92 2.75 2.83
CA GLN A 44 -20.45 2.91 1.48
C GLN A 44 -20.37 4.38 1.06
N VAL A 45 -19.69 4.66 -0.04
CA VAL A 45 -19.55 6.02 -0.60
C VAL A 45 -20.59 6.26 -1.69
N SER A 46 -20.82 5.26 -2.54
CA SER A 46 -21.87 5.23 -3.57
C SER A 46 -22.38 3.78 -3.74
N PRO A 47 -23.44 3.51 -4.52
CA PRO A 47 -23.96 2.16 -4.72
C PRO A 47 -22.91 1.13 -5.19
N ASP A 48 -21.88 1.60 -5.90
CA ASP A 48 -20.82 0.81 -6.53
C ASP A 48 -19.42 1.04 -5.92
N LEU A 49 -19.31 1.88 -4.88
CA LEU A 49 -18.04 2.29 -4.28
C LEU A 49 -18.08 2.18 -2.76
N TRP A 50 -17.11 1.47 -2.22
CA TRP A 50 -16.90 1.29 -0.80
C TRP A 50 -15.50 1.75 -0.42
N LEU A 51 -15.42 2.44 0.71
CA LEU A 51 -14.20 2.81 1.39
C LEU A 51 -13.87 1.71 2.40
N TYR A 52 -12.66 1.18 2.36
CA TYR A 52 -12.14 0.24 3.35
C TYR A 52 -10.97 0.85 4.11
N THR A 53 -10.86 0.50 5.38
CA THR A 53 -9.75 0.93 6.24
C THR A 53 -9.06 -0.26 6.87
N THR A 54 -7.73 -0.31 6.76
CA THR A 54 -6.89 -1.18 7.58
C THR A 54 -6.09 -0.34 8.58
N LYS A 55 -5.75 -0.95 9.70
CA LYS A 55 -4.87 -0.39 10.72
C LYS A 55 -3.69 -1.32 10.93
N ASN A 56 -2.50 -0.75 10.90
CA ASN A 56 -1.29 -1.41 11.32
C ASN A 56 -0.80 -0.78 12.64
N SER A 57 -0.68 -1.61 13.67
CA SER A 57 -0.11 -1.21 14.96
C SER A 57 0.95 -2.20 15.44
N SER A 58 1.62 -2.91 14.54
CA SER A 58 2.70 -3.84 14.93
C SER A 58 4.01 -3.13 15.30
N GLY A 59 4.04 -1.82 15.16
CA GLY A 59 5.08 -0.97 15.69
C GLY A 59 5.24 -1.05 17.21
N ASN A 60 6.48 -1.07 17.69
CA ASN A 60 6.79 -0.83 19.12
C ASN A 60 6.39 0.59 19.54
N ALA A 61 6.54 0.94 20.82
CA ALA A 61 6.08 2.20 21.42
C ALA A 61 6.43 3.51 20.67
N THR A 62 7.46 3.51 19.82
CA THR A 62 7.93 4.69 19.07
C THR A 62 7.43 4.72 17.62
N VAL A 63 6.82 3.65 17.12
CA VAL A 63 6.32 3.56 15.75
C VAL A 63 4.84 3.94 15.75
N PRO A 64 4.44 4.97 14.99
CA PRO A 64 3.06 5.43 14.97
C PRO A 64 2.13 4.39 14.34
N ILE A 65 0.89 4.35 14.83
CA ILE A 65 -0.19 3.56 14.22
C ILE A 65 -0.45 4.11 12.81
N VAL A 66 -0.47 3.22 11.82
CA VAL A 66 -0.70 3.57 10.41
C VAL A 66 -2.10 3.10 10.01
N TYR A 67 -2.89 4.03 9.47
CA TYR A 67 -4.15 3.75 8.79
C TYR A 67 -3.92 3.79 7.28
N ARG A 68 -4.50 2.82 6.58
CA ARG A 68 -4.47 2.75 5.12
C ARG A 68 -5.90 2.68 4.59
N TYR A 69 -6.16 3.46 3.56
CA TYR A 69 -7.48 3.61 2.96
C TYR A 69 -7.49 3.10 1.53
N TYR A 70 -8.53 2.35 1.21
CA TYR A 70 -8.70 1.69 -0.08
C TYR A 70 -10.10 1.97 -0.62
N LEU A 71 -10.19 2.09 -1.93
CA LEU A 71 -11.45 2.15 -2.65
C LEU A 71 -11.63 0.85 -3.41
N SER A 72 -12.79 0.23 -3.27
CA SER A 72 -13.14 -0.98 -4.01
C SER A 72 -14.66 -1.10 -4.16
N GLN A 73 -15.10 -2.06 -4.97
CA GLN A 73 -16.49 -2.51 -4.95
C GLN A 73 -16.82 -3.16 -3.60
N GLN A 74 -18.07 -3.56 -3.40
CA GLN A 74 -18.45 -4.30 -2.20
C GLN A 74 -17.70 -5.63 -2.14
N LEU A 75 -16.88 -5.81 -1.09
CA LEU A 75 -16.13 -7.01 -0.80
C LEU A 75 -16.96 -7.85 0.17
N SER A 76 -17.09 -9.13 -0.14
CA SER A 76 -17.79 -10.11 0.67
C SER A 76 -16.80 -11.09 1.26
N GLY A 77 -16.95 -11.44 2.54
CA GLY A 77 -16.08 -12.41 3.20
C GLY A 77 -15.86 -12.09 4.68
N SER A 78 -14.98 -12.87 5.32
CA SER A 78 -14.49 -12.56 6.67
C SER A 78 -13.53 -11.36 6.65
N PRO A 79 -13.32 -10.68 7.79
CA PRO A 79 -12.32 -9.61 7.92
C PRO A 79 -10.93 -9.98 7.39
N ASP A 80 -10.48 -11.23 7.61
CA ASP A 80 -9.17 -11.70 7.14
C ASP A 80 -9.12 -11.84 5.62
N GLN A 81 -10.23 -12.30 5.01
CA GLN A 81 -10.36 -12.39 3.54
C GLN A 81 -10.36 -11.00 2.91
N ILE A 82 -11.09 -10.05 3.51
CA ILE A 82 -11.11 -8.65 3.08
C ILE A 82 -9.70 -8.06 3.19
N THR A 83 -9.04 -8.23 4.34
CA THR A 83 -7.67 -7.74 4.56
C THR A 83 -6.72 -8.27 3.49
N LYS A 84 -6.80 -9.57 3.16
CA LYS A 84 -5.97 -10.16 2.10
C LYS A 84 -6.22 -9.55 0.72
N VAL A 85 -7.47 -9.28 0.36
CA VAL A 85 -7.78 -8.59 -0.90
C VAL A 85 -7.24 -7.17 -0.91
N LEU A 86 -7.40 -6.44 0.20
CA LEU A 86 -6.88 -5.07 0.35
C LEU A 86 -5.34 -5.03 0.36
N HIS A 87 -4.70 -6.10 0.84
CA HIS A 87 -3.25 -6.24 0.87
C HIS A 87 -2.64 -6.18 -0.53
N ASP A 88 -3.28 -6.84 -1.49
CA ASP A 88 -2.89 -6.86 -2.91
C ASP A 88 -3.22 -5.54 -3.65
N GLN A 89 -4.03 -4.66 -3.03
CA GLN A 89 -4.40 -3.36 -3.59
C GLN A 89 -3.46 -2.24 -3.13
N MET A 90 -3.33 -1.19 -3.95
CA MET A 90 -2.61 0.03 -3.55
C MET A 90 -3.54 0.91 -2.70
N PRO A 91 -3.16 1.30 -1.47
CA PRO A 91 -3.93 2.27 -0.71
C PRO A 91 -3.77 3.66 -1.33
N PHE A 92 -4.87 4.35 -1.57
CA PHE A 92 -4.85 5.71 -2.13
C PHE A 92 -4.49 6.78 -1.09
N LEU A 93 -4.59 6.44 0.21
CA LEU A 93 -4.19 7.31 1.31
C LEU A 93 -3.64 6.47 2.45
N THR A 94 -2.52 6.91 3.01
CA THR A 94 -1.92 6.34 4.22
C THR A 94 -1.53 7.46 5.18
N GLY A 95 -1.75 7.25 6.47
CA GLY A 95 -1.47 8.26 7.49
C GLY A 95 -1.83 7.82 8.89
N THR A 96 -1.79 8.73 9.86
CA THR A 96 -2.08 8.42 11.28
C THR A 96 -3.48 8.85 11.73
N GLY A 97 -4.18 9.58 10.89
CA GLY A 97 -5.49 10.16 11.18
C GLY A 97 -6.64 9.45 10.46
N SER A 98 -7.77 10.12 10.35
CA SER A 98 -9.03 9.56 9.85
C SER A 98 -9.69 10.38 8.75
N ILE A 99 -10.45 9.70 7.89
CA ILE A 99 -11.36 10.34 6.94
C ILE A 99 -12.63 10.75 7.68
N SER A 100 -12.91 12.05 7.71
CA SER A 100 -14.11 12.61 8.36
C SER A 100 -15.32 12.63 7.44
N ALA A 101 -15.09 12.77 6.12
CA ALA A 101 -16.13 12.69 5.11
C ALA A 101 -15.55 12.22 3.78
N ILE A 102 -16.35 11.48 3.02
CA ILE A 102 -16.03 11.07 1.66
C ILE A 102 -17.29 11.14 0.80
N THR A 103 -17.20 11.75 -0.37
CA THR A 103 -18.34 11.91 -1.28
C THR A 103 -17.91 11.68 -2.72
N ARG A 104 -18.75 11.04 -3.51
CA ARG A 104 -18.53 10.81 -4.94
C ARG A 104 -19.42 11.71 -5.79
N ASP A 105 -18.83 12.33 -6.81
CA ASP A 105 -19.50 13.07 -7.88
C ASP A 105 -18.95 12.62 -9.24
N GLY A 106 -19.69 11.75 -9.94
CA GLY A 106 -19.26 11.14 -11.20
C GLY A 106 -17.95 10.36 -11.03
N ASP A 107 -16.89 10.80 -11.70
CA ASP A 107 -15.54 10.21 -11.63
C ASP A 107 -14.64 10.91 -10.59
N ARG A 108 -15.17 11.85 -9.81
CA ARG A 108 -14.44 12.54 -8.75
C ARG A 108 -14.88 12.05 -7.38
N VAL A 109 -13.92 11.85 -6.49
CA VAL A 109 -14.14 11.50 -5.09
C VAL A 109 -13.45 12.54 -4.23
N ALA A 110 -14.25 13.27 -3.45
CA ALA A 110 -13.75 14.24 -2.49
C ALA A 110 -13.56 13.56 -1.13
N VAL A 111 -12.37 13.73 -0.54
CA VAL A 111 -11.96 13.11 0.72
C VAL A 111 -11.58 14.23 1.69
N ALA A 112 -12.30 14.32 2.80
CA ALA A 112 -11.92 15.13 3.94
C ALA A 112 -11.14 14.26 4.93
N TYR A 113 -9.87 14.61 5.15
CA TYR A 113 -8.96 13.86 6.00
C TYR A 113 -8.42 14.76 7.10
N SER A 114 -8.28 14.22 8.31
CA SER A 114 -7.59 14.92 9.39
C SER A 114 -6.50 14.06 9.99
N GLY A 115 -5.31 14.65 10.17
CA GLY A 115 -4.13 14.00 10.74
C GLY A 115 -2.92 14.01 9.80
N ARG A 116 -1.87 13.28 10.18
CA ARG A 116 -0.62 13.24 9.41
C ARG A 116 -0.75 12.30 8.22
N VAL A 117 -0.47 12.81 7.03
CA VAL A 117 -0.41 12.01 5.79
C VAL A 117 1.01 11.51 5.56
N TYR A 118 1.13 10.24 5.18
CA TYR A 118 2.39 9.63 4.73
C TYR A 118 2.45 9.46 3.21
N SER A 119 1.33 9.06 2.60
CA SER A 119 1.19 8.96 1.15
C SER A 119 -0.25 9.26 0.75
N LEU A 120 -0.40 9.89 -0.40
CA LEU A 120 -1.67 10.12 -1.08
C LEU A 120 -1.47 9.92 -2.59
N ASP A 121 -2.48 9.41 -3.27
CA ASP A 121 -2.49 9.24 -4.72
C ASP A 121 -3.60 10.10 -5.33
N PRO A 122 -3.34 10.87 -6.40
CA PRO A 122 -4.37 11.72 -7.01
C PRO A 122 -5.50 10.90 -7.67
N THR A 123 -5.33 9.59 -7.80
CA THR A 123 -6.28 8.67 -8.41
C THR A 123 -6.34 7.35 -7.66
N ALA A 124 -7.51 6.71 -7.65
CA ALA A 124 -7.64 5.33 -7.24
C ALA A 124 -8.22 4.50 -8.38
N THR A 125 -7.62 3.33 -8.62
CA THR A 125 -8.12 2.35 -9.58
C THR A 125 -8.60 1.12 -8.83
N TYR A 126 -9.82 0.68 -9.11
CA TYR A 126 -10.41 -0.51 -8.53
C TYR A 126 -11.18 -1.31 -9.59
N GLU A 127 -11.41 -2.60 -9.34
CA GLU A 127 -12.24 -3.41 -10.23
C GLU A 127 -13.71 -3.30 -9.85
N ASN A 128 -14.55 -3.05 -10.86
CA ASN A 128 -16.00 -3.11 -10.75
C ASN A 128 -16.54 -3.99 -11.88
N ALA A 129 -17.25 -5.07 -11.51
CA ALA A 129 -17.81 -6.03 -12.47
C ALA A 129 -16.79 -6.55 -13.51
N GLY A 130 -15.53 -6.75 -13.09
CA GLY A 130 -14.44 -7.24 -13.94
C GLY A 130 -13.83 -6.20 -14.88
N LYS A 131 -14.13 -4.91 -14.69
CA LYS A 131 -13.51 -3.80 -15.43
C LYS A 131 -12.79 -2.86 -14.48
N PRO A 132 -11.58 -2.37 -14.84
CA PRO A 132 -10.91 -1.35 -14.05
C PRO A 132 -11.67 -0.02 -14.16
N VAL A 133 -12.01 0.57 -13.03
CA VAL A 133 -12.60 1.91 -12.89
C VAL A 133 -11.58 2.78 -12.18
N THR A 134 -11.29 3.95 -12.75
CA THR A 134 -10.38 4.93 -12.16
C THR A 134 -11.15 6.17 -11.75
N VAL A 135 -10.96 6.62 -10.52
CA VAL A 135 -11.55 7.85 -9.98
C VAL A 135 -10.47 8.86 -9.64
N GLN A 136 -10.79 10.13 -9.84
CA GLN A 136 -9.95 11.27 -9.48
C GLN A 136 -10.22 11.67 -8.03
N LEU A 137 -9.18 11.80 -7.22
CA LEU A 137 -9.28 12.10 -5.80
C LEU A 137 -8.98 13.58 -5.55
N THR A 138 -9.83 14.23 -4.77
CA THR A 138 -9.63 15.60 -4.28
C THR A 138 -9.58 15.58 -2.76
N TYR A 139 -8.55 16.20 -2.18
CA TYR A 139 -8.30 16.12 -0.75
C TYR A 139 -8.51 17.46 -0.07
N ASN A 140 -9.22 17.44 1.06
CA ASN A 140 -9.26 18.53 2.02
C ASN A 140 -8.61 18.02 3.32
N ILE A 141 -7.38 18.47 3.61
CA ILE A 141 -6.58 17.98 4.74
C ILE A 141 -6.62 19.02 5.86
N GLN A 142 -7.01 18.60 7.07
CA GLN A 142 -7.12 19.44 8.27
C GLN A 142 -6.21 18.99 9.40
#